data_AF-A0A7S4P121-F1
#
_entry.id   AF-A0A7S4P121-F1
#
_cell.length_a   1.000
_cell.length_b   1.000
_cell.length_c   1.000
_cell.angle_alpha   90.00
_cell.angle_beta   90.00
_cell.angle_gamma   90.00
#
_symmetry.space_group_name_H-M   'P 1'
#
loop_
_entity.id
_entity.type
_entity.pdbx_description
1 polymer ?
#
loop_
_entity_poly.entity_id
_entity_poly.type
_entity_poly.pdbx_seq_one_letter_code
_entity_poly.pdbx_strand_id
1 'polypeptide(L)'
;RPLMAVIDYRGFRLIAMSILPISRKSLLYGSCDGGRTVHADDPDLNQKMKEAGIALNLKPHTIKDEKGEGVVVYGPGDIEGHLGDDGHYYIVDFGRTFPPEAPLPVEERGGRQRM
;
A
#
# COMPACT_ATOMS: atom_id res chain seq x y z
N ARG A 1 -3.44 -11.57 2.97
CA ARG A 1 -4.80 -11.56 2.38
C ARG A 1 -5.84 -11.33 3.49
N PRO A 2 -5.91 -10.16 4.13
CA PRO A 2 -6.58 -10.08 5.43
C PRO A 2 -8.11 -9.92 5.35
N LEU A 3 -8.71 -9.58 4.20
CA LEU A 3 -10.12 -9.18 4.11
C LEU A 3 -10.98 -10.04 3.16
N MET A 4 -10.51 -11.24 2.82
CA MET A 4 -11.20 -12.15 1.89
C MET A 4 -11.31 -13.55 2.49
N ALA A 5 -12.50 -14.13 2.46
CA ALA A 5 -12.77 -15.51 2.82
C ALA A 5 -13.22 -16.30 1.58
N VAL A 6 -12.65 -17.48 1.40
CA VAL A 6 -13.11 -18.46 0.40
C VAL A 6 -14.00 -19.47 1.12
N ILE A 7 -15.21 -19.65 0.63
CA ILE A 7 -16.22 -20.53 1.23
C ILE A 7 -16.62 -21.57 0.19
N ASP A 8 -16.32 -22.83 0.48
CA ASP A 8 -16.76 -23.96 -0.35
C ASP A 8 -18.02 -24.59 0.28
N TYR A 9 -19.15 -24.55 -0.42
CA TYR A 9 -20.44 -25.06 0.08
C TYR A 9 -21.27 -25.70 -1.03
N ARG A 10 -21.65 -26.98 -0.86
CA ARG A 10 -22.48 -27.77 -1.80
C ARG A 10 -22.01 -27.72 -3.27
N GLY A 11 -20.70 -27.73 -3.49
CA GLY A 11 -20.11 -27.67 -4.83
C GLY A 11 -19.95 -26.27 -5.41
N PHE A 12 -20.34 -25.22 -4.68
CA PHE A 12 -20.09 -23.83 -5.05
C PHE A 12 -18.90 -23.27 -4.27
N ARG A 13 -18.14 -22.39 -4.92
CA ARG A 13 -17.09 -21.58 -4.29
C ARG A 13 -17.52 -20.13 -4.26
N LEU A 14 -17.68 -19.58 -3.07
CA LEU A 14 -17.96 -18.17 -2.84
C LEU A 14 -16.69 -17.45 -2.39
N ILE A 15 -16.56 -16.20 -2.80
CA ILE A 15 -15.55 -15.29 -2.29
C ILE A 15 -16.29 -14.17 -1.55
N ALA A 16 -16.14 -14.13 -0.23
CA ALA A 16 -16.64 -13.03 0.59
C ALA A 16 -15.49 -12.04 0.80
N MET A 17 -15.72 -10.76 0.54
CA MET A 17 -14.75 -9.69 0.77
C MET A 17 -15.37 -8.58 1.60
N SER A 18 -14.57 -7.97 2.48
CA SER A 18 -15.01 -6.78 3.20
C SER A 18 -15.06 -5.59 2.25
N ILE A 19 -16.15 -4.82 2.31
CA ILE A 19 -16.26 -3.52 1.63
C ILE A 19 -15.83 -2.46 2.64
N LEU A 20 -14.77 -1.72 2.30
CA LEU A 20 -14.30 -0.62 3.14
C LEU A 20 -15.13 0.64 2.86
N PRO A 21 -15.53 1.41 3.90
CA PRO A 21 -16.30 2.65 3.75
C PRO A 21 -15.41 3.83 3.32
N ILE A 22 -14.60 3.62 2.28
CA ILE A 22 -13.63 4.60 1.76
C ILE A 22 -13.93 4.96 0.31
N SER A 23 -13.53 6.16 -0.09
CA SER A 23 -13.61 6.65 -1.46
C SER A 23 -12.39 7.50 -1.83
N ARG A 24 -12.25 7.90 -3.09
CA ARG A 24 -11.19 8.82 -3.53
C ARG A 24 -11.14 10.14 -2.72
N LYS A 25 -12.27 10.57 -2.14
CA LYS A 25 -12.36 11.81 -1.35
C LYS A 25 -11.93 11.64 0.11
N SER A 26 -11.81 10.40 0.57
CA SER A 26 -11.43 10.07 1.95
C SER A 26 -9.91 9.96 2.15
N LEU A 27 -9.12 10.06 1.07
CA LEU A 27 -7.66 9.98 1.12
C LEU A 27 -7.09 11.20 1.86
N LEU A 28 -6.27 10.95 2.86
CA LEU A 28 -5.65 11.96 3.72
C LEU A 28 -4.14 11.74 3.92
N TYR A 29 -3.60 10.63 3.43
CA TYR A 29 -2.18 10.31 3.55
C TYR A 29 -1.66 9.52 2.33
N GLY A 30 -0.49 9.93 1.81
CA GLY A 30 0.15 9.31 0.65
C GLY A 30 -0.48 9.74 -0.68
N SER A 31 -0.55 8.85 -1.68
CA SER A 31 -0.95 9.25 -3.04
C SER A 31 -1.67 8.16 -3.82
N CYS A 32 -2.77 8.53 -4.49
CA CYS A 32 -3.54 7.65 -5.39
C CYS A 32 -3.36 7.98 -6.89
N ASP A 33 -2.44 8.88 -7.24
CA ASP A 33 -2.31 9.44 -8.59
C ASP A 33 -0.88 9.38 -9.15
N GLY A 34 -0.05 8.50 -8.58
CA GLY A 34 1.34 8.31 -8.99
C GLY A 34 2.30 9.35 -8.41
N GLY A 35 1.94 9.97 -7.29
CA GLY A 35 2.74 11.01 -6.63
C GLY A 35 2.56 12.41 -7.21
N ARG A 36 1.54 12.64 -8.05
CA ARG A 36 1.25 14.00 -8.54
C ARG A 36 0.74 14.88 -7.43
N THR A 37 -0.10 14.31 -6.57
CA THR A 37 -0.53 14.89 -5.30
C THR A 37 -0.10 13.96 -4.19
N VAL A 38 0.48 14.49 -3.12
CA VAL A 38 0.87 13.73 -1.93
C VAL A 38 0.21 14.35 -0.70
N HIS A 39 -0.54 13.55 0.03
CA HIS A 39 -1.31 13.96 1.19
C HIS A 39 -0.56 13.66 2.49
N ALA A 40 -0.70 14.54 3.46
CA ALA A 40 -0.37 14.33 4.87
C ALA A 40 -1.27 15.26 5.69
N ASP A 41 -2.56 15.18 5.40
CA ASP A 41 -3.51 16.26 5.65
C ASP A 41 -4.12 16.19 7.05
N ASP A 42 -4.09 15.00 7.66
CA ASP A 42 -4.66 14.72 8.97
C ASP A 42 -3.56 14.43 10.01
N PRO A 43 -3.37 15.28 11.04
CA PRO A 43 -2.30 15.13 12.02
C PRO A 43 -2.34 13.82 12.82
N ASP A 44 -3.54 13.33 13.15
CA ASP A 44 -3.72 12.11 13.93
C ASP A 44 -3.34 10.88 13.10
N LEU A 45 -3.75 10.82 11.84
CA LEU A 45 -3.33 9.82 10.87
C LEU A 45 -1.82 9.88 10.64
N ASN A 46 -1.24 11.07 10.47
CA ASN A 46 0.20 11.26 10.28
C ASN A 46 0.99 10.67 11.46
N GLN A 47 0.53 10.91 12.68
CA GLN A 47 1.16 10.39 13.89
C GLN A 47 1.07 8.85 13.96
N LYS A 48 -0.09 8.28 13.62
CA LYS A 48 -0.26 6.81 13.54
C LYS A 48 0.64 6.18 12.47
N MET A 49 0.76 6.82 11.30
CA MET A 49 1.64 6.36 10.22
C MET A 49 3.11 6.41 10.61
N LYS A 50 3.52 7.44 11.37
CA LYS A 50 4.86 7.51 11.97
C LYS A 50 5.11 6.36 12.95
N GLU A 51 4.18 6.10 13.86
CA GLU A 51 4.28 4.99 14.83
C GLU A 51 4.36 3.64 14.13
N ALA A 52 3.51 3.40 13.13
CA ALA A 52 3.54 2.19 12.31
C ALA A 52 4.86 2.07 11.53
N GLY A 53 5.35 3.17 10.94
CA GLY A 53 6.63 3.20 10.24
C GLY A 53 7.80 2.84 11.15
N ILE A 54 7.85 3.39 12.36
CA ILE A 54 8.87 3.06 13.36
C ILE A 54 8.78 1.57 13.74
N ALA A 55 7.57 1.05 13.99
CA ALA A 55 7.37 -0.35 14.33
C ALA A 55 7.79 -1.31 13.21
N LEU A 56 7.63 -0.89 11.95
CA LEU A 56 8.06 -1.62 10.76
C LEU A 56 9.53 -1.34 10.37
N ASN A 57 10.26 -0.54 11.16
CA ASN A 57 11.63 -0.11 10.87
C ASN A 57 11.79 0.59 9.51
N LEU A 58 10.80 1.39 9.12
CA LEU A 58 10.79 2.20 7.92
C LEU A 58 11.36 3.59 8.19
N LYS A 59 12.30 4.01 7.36
CA LYS A 59 12.89 5.35 7.44
C LYS A 59 11.94 6.38 6.80
N PRO A 60 11.66 7.52 7.46
CA PRO A 60 10.92 8.60 6.82
C PRO A 60 11.71 9.17 5.64
N HIS A 61 10.98 9.62 4.62
CA HIS A 61 11.57 10.30 3.48
C HIS A 61 10.63 11.38 2.95
N THR A 62 11.20 12.29 2.16
CA THR A 62 10.45 13.38 1.53
C THR A 62 10.11 13.00 0.11
N ILE A 63 8.84 13.14 -0.25
CA ILE A 63 8.32 12.99 -1.60
C ILE A 63 8.01 14.38 -2.12
N LYS A 64 8.39 14.66 -3.37
CA LYS A 64 8.01 15.90 -4.04
C LYS A 64 6.83 15.62 -4.94
N ASP A 65 5.77 16.40 -4.78
CA ASP A 65 4.60 16.35 -5.65
C ASP A 65 4.88 17.04 -7.00
N GLU A 66 3.88 17.13 -7.89
CA GLU A 66 4.03 17.80 -9.19
C GLU A 66 4.36 19.31 -9.08
N LYS A 67 4.00 19.94 -7.96
CA LYS A 67 4.32 21.35 -7.69
C LYS A 67 5.74 21.52 -7.13
N GLY A 68 6.41 20.42 -6.78
CA GLY A 68 7.72 20.39 -6.15
C GLY A 68 7.68 20.58 -4.63
N GLU A 69 6.50 20.57 -4.02
CA GLU A 69 6.32 20.68 -2.58
C GLU A 69 6.71 19.37 -1.90
N GLY A 70 7.49 19.45 -0.82
CA GLY A 70 8.03 18.29 -0.12
C GLY A 70 7.12 17.84 1.02
N VAL A 71 6.60 16.62 0.93
CA VAL A 71 5.81 15.98 1.99
C VAL A 71 6.62 14.85 2.63
N VAL A 72 6.69 14.83 3.96
CA VAL A 72 7.39 13.76 4.70
C VAL A 72 6.44 12.60 4.93
N VAL A 73 6.83 11.40 4.48
CA VAL A 73 6.03 10.18 4.57
C VAL A 73 6.84 9.07 5.24
N TYR A 74 6.17 8.33 6.12
CA TYR A 74 6.57 7.02 6.63
C TYR A 74 5.83 5.94 5.83
N GLY A 75 6.58 5.07 5.15
CA GLY A 75 6.03 4.07 4.23
C GLY A 75 6.20 4.45 2.75
N PRO A 76 5.82 3.55 1.82
CA PRO A 76 5.84 3.80 0.37
C PRO A 76 5.06 5.07 -0.01
N GLY A 77 5.48 5.76 -1.07
CA GLY A 77 4.78 6.98 -1.50
C GLY A 77 3.37 6.79 -2.03
N ASP A 78 3.08 5.59 -2.53
CA ASP A 78 1.76 5.16 -3.00
C ASP A 78 0.99 4.35 -1.95
N ILE A 79 1.37 4.45 -0.68
CA ILE A 79 0.50 4.01 0.41
C ILE A 79 -0.71 4.95 0.47
N GLU A 80 -1.89 4.44 0.76
CA GLU A 80 -3.10 5.26 0.84
C GLU A 80 -3.71 5.15 2.24
N GLY A 81 -3.75 6.27 2.97
CA GLY A 81 -4.41 6.37 4.26
C GLY A 81 -5.72 7.16 4.15
N HIS A 82 -6.80 6.57 4.65
CA HIS A 82 -8.16 7.09 4.54
C HIS A 82 -8.82 7.26 5.90
N LEU A 83 -9.70 8.26 6.03
CA LEU A 83 -10.72 8.31 7.08
C LEU A 83 -12.06 7.86 6.47
N GLY A 84 -12.54 6.68 6.86
CA GLY A 84 -13.79 6.12 6.36
C GLY A 84 -15.02 6.86 6.88
N ASP A 85 -16.15 6.67 6.18
CA ASP A 85 -17.44 7.29 6.54
C ASP A 85 -17.99 6.80 7.89
N ASP A 86 -17.41 5.73 8.43
CA ASP A 86 -17.71 5.15 9.75
C ASP A 86 -16.80 5.70 10.87
N GLY A 87 -15.92 6.66 10.57
CA GLY A 87 -15.04 7.33 11.52
C GLY A 87 -13.76 6.56 11.86
N HIS A 88 -13.43 5.49 11.14
CA HIS A 88 -12.20 4.74 11.34
C HIS A 88 -11.15 5.03 10.28
N TYR A 89 -9.88 4.93 10.65
CA TYR A 89 -8.78 5.01 9.68
C TYR A 89 -8.56 3.66 8.99
N TYR A 90 -8.36 3.72 7.67
CA TYR A 90 -8.05 2.57 6.83
C TYR A 90 -6.76 2.85 6.06
N ILE A 91 -5.82 1.91 6.11
CA ILE A 91 -4.60 1.97 5.31
C ILE A 91 -4.67 0.87 4.27
N VAL A 92 -4.41 1.21 3.01
CA VAL A 92 -4.32 0.26 1.88
C VAL A 92 -3.00 0.47 1.13
N ASP A 93 -2.74 -0.38 0.14
CA ASP A 93 -1.56 -0.30 -0.72
C ASP A 93 -0.21 -0.44 0.01
N PHE A 94 -0.11 -1.47 0.85
CA PHE A 94 1.11 -1.87 1.58
C PHE A 94 2.24 -2.42 0.68
N GLY A 95 2.16 -2.26 -0.65
CA GLY A 95 3.24 -2.68 -1.54
C GLY A 95 4.54 -1.96 -1.20
N ARG A 96 5.67 -2.67 -1.08
CA ARG A 96 6.98 -2.14 -0.67
C ARG A 96 7.11 -1.71 0.79
N THR A 97 6.18 -2.05 1.69
CA THR A 97 6.44 -1.93 3.14
C THR A 97 7.42 -2.99 3.65
N PHE A 98 7.66 -4.04 2.86
CA PHE A 98 8.68 -5.06 3.10
C PHE A 98 9.57 -5.20 1.86
N PRO A 99 10.81 -5.71 2.03
CA PRO A 99 11.68 -6.04 0.90
C PRO A 99 11.00 -6.96 -0.11
N PRO A 100 11.31 -6.83 -1.41
CA PRO A 100 10.82 -7.78 -2.41
C PRO A 100 11.33 -9.19 -2.10
N GLU A 101 10.60 -10.19 -2.57
CA GLU A 101 11.10 -11.56 -2.58
C GLU A 101 12.40 -11.65 -3.39
N ALA A 102 13.33 -12.48 -2.94
CA ALA A 102 14.59 -12.69 -3.64
C ALA A 102 14.32 -13.23 -5.07
N PRO A 103 15.11 -12.80 -6.08
CA PRO A 103 14.97 -13.35 -7.42
C PRO A 103 15.22 -14.86 -7.40
N LEU A 104 14.48 -15.61 -8.22
CA LEU A 104 14.79 -17.02 -8.45
C LEU A 104 16.21 -17.15 -8.99
N PRO A 105 16.94 -18.23 -8.63
CA PRO A 105 18.22 -18.53 -9.25
C PRO A 105 18.06 -18.50 -10.78
N VAL A 106 18.97 -17.82 -11.46
CA VAL A 106 19.02 -17.87 -12.91
C VAL A 106 19.36 -19.32 -13.27
N GLU A 107 18.40 -20.08 -13.80
CA GLU A 107 18.74 -21.30 -14.51
C GLU A 107 19.64 -20.88 -15.66
N GLU A 108 20.88 -21.37 -15.68
CA GLU A 108 21.74 -21.24 -16.84
C GLU A 108 20.94 -21.76 -18.04
N ARG A 109 20.58 -20.86 -18.96
CA ARG A 109 20.01 -21.25 -20.24
C ARG A 109 21.08 -22.06 -20.96
N GLY A 110 21.06 -23.38 -20.77
CA GLY A 110 21.88 -24.32 -21.51
C GLY A 110 21.73 -24.01 -23.00
N GLY A 111 22.80 -23.50 -23.59
CA GLY A 111 22.83 -23.13 -25.00
C GLY A 111 22.49 -24.34 -25.86
N ARG A 112 21.28 -24.38 -26.40
CA ARG A 112 20.99 -25.21 -27.58
C ARG A 112 21.48 -24.46 -28.80
N GLN A 113 22.76 -24.67 -29.12
CA GLN A 113 23.28 -24.38 -30.44
C GLN A 113 22.60 -25.35 -31.42
N ARG A 114 21.67 -24.83 -32.22
CA ARG A 114 21.14 -25.55 -33.38
C ARG A 114 22.19 -25.44 -34.49
N MET A 115 22.79 -26.58 -34.83
CA MET A 115 23.34 -26.81 -36.18
C MET A 115 22.21 -26.99 -37.17
#